data_AF-A0A963WV79-F1
#
_entry.id   AF-A0A963WV79-F1
#
_cell.length_a   1.000
_cell.length_b   1.000
_cell.length_c   1.000
_cell.angle_alpha   90.00
_cell.angle_beta   90.00
_cell.angle_gamma   90.00
#
_symmetry.space_group_name_H-M   'P 1'
#
loop_
_entity.id
_entity.type
_entity.pdbx_description
1 polymer ?
#
loop_
_entity_poly.entity_id
_entity_poly.type
_entity_poly.pdbx_seq_one_letter_code
_entity_poly.pdbx_strand_id
1 'polypeptide(L)'
;MVGANGDLDVCASLAVVAPLKTGGDGFLSVRARPSSESAELARLKPHHPLAICELSEDERWFGVVYSPNTPDRLTGDCGVLSPIEGPAFPYDGPCESGWVARRYVEMTAG
;
A
#
# COMPACT_ATOMS: atom_id res chain seq x y z
N MET A 1 -2.03 -2.47 9.13
CA MET A 1 -2.81 -3.54 9.81
C MET A 1 -3.79 -4.14 8.80
N VAL A 2 -4.15 -5.41 8.93
CA VAL A 2 -5.11 -6.11 8.04
C VAL A 2 -6.13 -6.86 8.90
N GLY A 3 -7.41 -6.75 8.60
CA GLY A 3 -8.52 -7.34 9.36
C GLY A 3 -9.51 -6.28 9.85
N ALA A 4 -10.75 -6.69 10.15
CA ALA A 4 -11.86 -5.79 10.45
C ALA A 4 -12.01 -5.58 11.97
N ASN A 5 -11.71 -4.38 12.46
CA ASN A 5 -12.10 -3.94 13.80
C ASN A 5 -12.49 -2.45 13.76
N GLY A 6 -13.79 -2.19 13.59
CA GLY A 6 -14.41 -0.86 13.66
C GLY A 6 -14.23 -0.01 12.41
N ASP A 7 -15.35 0.39 11.79
CA ASP A 7 -15.61 1.39 10.71
C ASP A 7 -14.62 1.57 9.53
N LEU A 8 -13.49 0.87 9.51
CA LEU A 8 -12.54 0.84 8.42
C LEU A 8 -12.53 -0.59 7.88
N ASP A 9 -13.23 -0.77 6.76
CA ASP A 9 -13.20 -2.00 5.99
C ASP A 9 -11.75 -2.39 5.66
N VAL A 10 -11.53 -3.70 5.61
CA VAL A 10 -10.36 -4.41 5.04
C VAL A 10 -9.82 -3.66 3.82
N CYS A 11 -8.53 -3.78 3.46
CA CYS A 11 -7.85 -3.06 2.36
C CYS A 11 -8.61 -3.03 1.00
N ALA A 12 -9.73 -2.32 0.95
CA ALA A 12 -10.79 -2.45 -0.06
C ALA A 12 -10.58 -1.45 -1.19
N SER A 13 -9.69 -0.49 -0.96
CA SER A 13 -9.28 0.49 -1.94
C SER A 13 -8.09 -0.01 -2.71
N LEU A 14 -8.27 -0.18 -4.02
CA LEU A 14 -7.19 -0.45 -4.96
C LEU A 14 -6.64 0.87 -5.50
N ALA A 15 -5.32 0.95 -5.56
CA ALA A 15 -4.61 2.08 -6.12
C ALA A 15 -3.43 1.63 -6.96
N VAL A 16 -2.86 2.56 -7.71
CA VAL A 16 -1.62 2.37 -8.45
C VAL A 16 -0.65 3.50 -8.14
N VAL A 17 0.65 3.24 -8.30
CA VAL A 17 1.66 4.31 -8.28
C VAL A 17 1.39 5.24 -9.46
N ALA A 18 1.15 6.52 -9.17
CA ALA A 18 0.90 7.54 -10.17
C ALA A 18 2.06 7.63 -11.19
N PRO A 19 1.81 8.10 -12.42
CA PRO A 19 2.87 8.34 -13.39
C PRO A 19 3.88 9.35 -12.80
N LEU A 20 5.07 8.86 -12.47
CA LEU A 20 6.14 9.68 -11.88
C LEU A 20 6.73 10.57 -12.98
N LYS A 21 6.82 11.88 -12.71
CA LYS A 21 7.32 12.85 -13.69
C LYS A 21 8.69 12.45 -14.23
N THR A 22 8.88 12.66 -15.53
CA THR A 22 10.17 12.57 -16.21
C THR A 22 11.12 13.61 -15.60
N GLY A 23 12.15 13.16 -14.87
CA GLY A 23 13.15 14.01 -14.20
C GLY A 23 13.22 13.89 -12.67
N GLY A 24 12.34 13.11 -12.03
CA GLY A 24 12.53 12.65 -10.65
C GLY A 24 13.24 11.29 -10.57
N ASP A 25 13.36 10.72 -9.37
CA ASP A 25 14.03 9.42 -9.15
C ASP A 25 13.36 8.22 -9.86
N GLY A 26 12.11 8.41 -10.34
CA GLY A 26 11.39 7.41 -11.15
C GLY A 26 10.80 6.24 -10.35
N PHE A 27 10.78 6.34 -9.02
CA PHE A 27 10.13 5.36 -8.13
C PHE A 27 9.40 6.02 -6.96
N LEU A 28 8.49 5.26 -6.34
CA LEU A 28 7.84 5.57 -5.08
C LEU A 28 8.49 4.74 -3.96
N SER A 29 9.07 5.41 -2.96
CA SER A 29 9.63 4.73 -1.78
C SER A 29 8.54 4.21 -0.86
N VAL A 30 8.66 2.94 -0.48
CA VAL A 30 7.93 2.32 0.63
C VAL A 30 8.79 2.49 1.89
N ARG A 31 8.16 2.87 2.99
CA ARG A 31 8.84 3.18 4.25
C ARG A 31 8.29 2.39 5.42
N ALA A 32 9.14 2.15 6.42
CA ALA A 32 8.74 1.42 7.62
C ALA A 32 7.73 2.17 8.51
N ARG A 33 7.63 3.50 8.38
CA ARG A 33 6.71 4.39 9.13
C ARG A 33 6.20 5.51 8.22
N PRO A 34 5.07 6.18 8.57
CA PRO A 34 4.53 7.32 7.82
C PRO A 34 5.38 8.58 8.02
N SER A 35 6.65 8.52 7.61
CA SER A 35 7.61 9.62 7.72
C SER A 35 8.67 9.51 6.63
N SER A 36 9.07 10.64 6.05
CA SER A 36 10.15 10.71 5.07
C SER A 36 11.53 10.41 5.67
N GLU A 37 11.67 10.46 7.00
CA GLU A 37 12.90 10.12 7.71
C GLU A 37 12.97 8.64 8.10
N SER A 38 11.89 7.90 7.89
CA SER A 38 11.88 6.46 8.13
C SER A 38 12.72 5.71 7.11
N ALA A 39 13.30 4.58 7.55
CA ALA A 39 13.97 3.63 6.68
C ALA A 39 13.11 3.29 5.46
N GLU A 40 13.74 3.35 4.28
CA GLU A 40 13.19 2.88 3.02
C GLU A 40 13.27 1.36 3.00
N LEU A 41 12.13 0.72 2.73
CA LEU A 41 11.98 -0.73 2.65
C LEU A 41 12.08 -1.20 1.20
N ALA A 42 11.41 -0.48 0.29
CA ALA A 42 11.34 -0.85 -1.12
C ALA A 42 11.12 0.37 -2.02
N ARG A 43 11.27 0.17 -3.33
CA ARG A 43 11.03 1.17 -4.38
C ARG A 43 10.09 0.60 -5.43
N LEU A 44 8.95 1.26 -5.62
CA LEU A 44 7.91 0.83 -6.55
C LEU A 44 7.94 1.68 -7.82
N LYS A 45 7.77 1.03 -8.98
CA LYS A 45 7.74 1.71 -10.27
C LYS A 45 6.35 2.33 -10.53
N PRO A 46 6.24 3.29 -11.46
CA PRO A 46 4.94 3.77 -11.94
C PRO A 46 4.03 2.62 -12.36
N HIS A 47 2.72 2.79 -12.13
CA HIS A 47 1.66 1.80 -12.39
C HIS A 47 1.71 0.52 -11.56
N HIS A 48 2.61 0.41 -10.58
CA HIS A 48 2.61 -0.72 -9.66
C HIS A 48 1.31 -0.69 -8.84
N PRO A 49 0.55 -1.80 -8.79
CA PRO A 49 -0.69 -1.86 -8.03
C PRO A 49 -0.41 -1.93 -6.53
N LEU A 50 -1.29 -1.35 -5.74
CA LEU A 50 -1.27 -1.26 -4.28
C LEU A 50 -2.66 -1.57 -3.71
N ALA A 51 -2.75 -2.29 -2.60
CA ALA A 51 -3.93 -2.29 -1.75
C ALA A 51 -3.72 -1.27 -0.63
N ILE A 52 -4.67 -0.35 -0.47
CA ILE A 52 -4.67 0.65 0.60
C ILE A 52 -5.41 0.07 1.80
N CYS A 53 -4.71 -0.03 2.92
CA CYS A 53 -5.23 -0.63 4.16
C CYS A 53 -5.52 0.40 5.24
N GLU A 54 -4.74 1.50 5.28
CA GLU A 54 -4.88 2.52 6.30
C GLU A 54 -4.39 3.89 5.80
N LEU A 55 -4.85 4.93 6.48
CA LEU A 55 -4.42 6.31 6.30
C LEU A 55 -3.73 6.77 7.59
N SER A 56 -2.61 7.47 7.48
CA SER A 56 -1.93 8.04 8.64
C SER A 56 -2.77 9.14 9.29
N GLU A 57 -2.52 9.45 10.56
CA GLU A 57 -3.22 10.51 11.32
C GLU A 57 -3.13 11.90 10.66
N ASP A 58 -2.03 12.15 9.94
CA ASP A 58 -1.79 13.39 9.20
C ASP A 58 -2.35 13.37 7.76
N GLU A 59 -2.97 12.26 7.36
CA GLU A 59 -3.53 11.98 6.03
C GLU A 59 -2.54 12.12 4.86
N ARG A 60 -1.23 12.12 5.12
CA ARG A 60 -0.17 12.26 4.12
C ARG A 60 0.37 10.93 3.61
N TRP A 61 0.09 9.84 4.31
CA TRP A 61 0.63 8.52 4.02
C TRP A 61 -0.46 7.48 3.94
N PHE A 62 -0.30 6.57 2.99
CA PHE A 62 -1.09 5.35 2.95
C PHE A 62 -0.26 4.19 3.48
N GLY A 63 -0.85 3.40 4.37
CA GLY A 63 -0.37 2.07 4.68
C GLY A 63 -0.87 1.11 3.60
N VAL A 64 0.08 0.45 2.93
CA VAL A 64 -0.18 -0.34 1.72
C VAL A 64 0.38 -1.75 1.83
N VAL A 65 -0.27 -2.66 1.09
CA VAL A 65 0.24 -4.00 0.80
C VAL A 65 0.49 -4.10 -0.70
N TYR A 66 1.62 -4.69 -1.08
CA TYR A 66 2.04 -4.85 -2.48
C TYR A 66 2.81 -6.16 -2.68
N SER A 67 2.68 -6.74 -3.88
CA SER A 67 3.46 -7.91 -4.25
C SER A 67 4.85 -7.49 -4.74
N PRO A 68 5.96 -7.94 -4.10
CA PRO A 68 7.30 -7.64 -4.60
C PRO A 68 7.65 -8.41 -5.88
N ASN A 69 6.96 -9.52 -6.16
CA ASN A 69 7.30 -10.45 -7.24
C ASN A 69 6.39 -10.34 -8.48
N THR A 70 5.23 -9.71 -8.35
CA THR A 70 4.26 -9.51 -9.46
C THR A 70 3.89 -8.02 -9.58
N PRO A 71 4.79 -7.18 -10.11
CA PRO A 71 4.61 -5.72 -10.14
C PRO A 71 3.50 -5.22 -11.06
N ASP A 72 2.90 -6.12 -11.85
CA ASP A 72 1.76 -5.89 -12.75
C ASP A 72 0.43 -6.37 -12.16
N ARG A 73 0.45 -7.09 -11.02
CA ARG A 73 -0.76 -7.65 -10.40
C ARG A 73 -0.67 -7.62 -8.88
N LEU A 74 -1.67 -6.98 -8.26
CA LEU A 74 -2.04 -7.34 -6.90
C LEU A 74 -2.80 -8.66 -6.99
N THR A 75 -2.08 -9.78 -7.03
CA THR A 75 -2.73 -11.08 -7.09
C THR A 75 -3.50 -11.32 -5.79
N GLY A 76 -4.58 -12.10 -5.88
CA GLY A 76 -5.31 -12.60 -4.71
C GLY A 76 -4.43 -13.39 -3.72
N ASP A 77 -3.18 -13.70 -4.11
CA ASP A 77 -2.18 -14.37 -3.28
C ASP A 77 -1.76 -13.55 -2.05
N CYS A 78 -1.91 -12.21 -2.07
CA CYS A 78 -1.64 -11.42 -0.87
C CYS A 78 -2.69 -11.63 0.24
N GLY A 79 -3.84 -12.24 -0.07
CA GLY A 79 -4.91 -12.50 0.92
C GLY A 79 -5.62 -11.24 1.44
N VAL A 80 -5.30 -10.05 0.93
CA VAL A 80 -5.87 -8.77 1.39
C VAL A 80 -7.09 -8.30 0.58
N LEU A 81 -7.38 -8.98 -0.54
CA LEU A 81 -8.50 -8.67 -1.44
C LEU A 81 -9.76 -9.49 -1.12
N SER A 82 -9.65 -10.45 -0.20
CA SER A 82 -10.80 -11.18 0.34
C SER A 82 -11.06 -10.69 1.77
N PRO A 83 -12.32 -10.52 2.18
CA PRO A 83 -12.64 -10.17 3.55
C PRO A 83 -12.05 -11.20 4.51
N ILE A 84 -11.19 -10.77 5.43
CA ILE A 84 -10.69 -11.61 6.51
C ILE A 84 -11.56 -11.31 7.73
N GLU A 85 -12.35 -12.29 8.15
CA GLU A 85 -13.14 -12.20 9.38
C GLU A 85 -12.19 -12.23 10.59
N GLY A 86 -12.33 -11.25 11.50
CA GLY A 86 -11.57 -11.20 12.74
C GLY A 86 -10.86 -9.86 12.99
N PRO A 87 -10.23 -9.71 14.17
CA PRO A 87 -9.64 -8.46 14.62
C PRO A 87 -8.48 -8.02 13.73
N ALA A 88 -8.28 -6.72 13.51
CA ALA A 88 -7.12 -6.20 12.77
C ALA A 88 -5.79 -6.71 13.37
N PHE A 89 -4.94 -7.30 12.54
CA PHE A 89 -3.63 -7.87 12.90
C PHE A 89 -2.51 -7.31 12.00
N PRO A 90 -1.23 -7.35 12.41
CA PRO A 90 -0.11 -7.03 11.53
C PRO A 90 -0.10 -7.95 10.30
N TYR A 91 0.12 -7.41 9.11
CA TYR A 91 0.15 -8.23 7.90
C TYR A 91 1.32 -9.22 7.95
N ASP A 92 1.02 -10.52 7.91
CA ASP A 92 2.00 -11.64 7.92
C ASP A 92 1.84 -12.53 6.67
N GLY A 93 1.29 -11.95 5.59
CA GLY A 93 1.10 -12.66 4.33
C GLY A 93 2.37 -12.73 3.48
N PRO A 94 2.31 -13.41 2.31
CA PRO A 94 3.47 -13.59 1.44
C PRO A 94 3.91 -12.31 0.72
N CYS A 95 3.15 -11.22 0.84
CA CYS A 95 3.45 -9.93 0.24
C CYS A 95 4.18 -9.00 1.21
N GLU A 96 4.62 -7.85 0.74
CA GLU A 96 5.26 -6.85 1.59
C GLU A 96 4.28 -5.73 1.94
N SER A 97 4.56 -5.03 3.04
CA SER A 97 3.75 -3.91 3.50
C SER A 97 4.60 -2.76 3.99
N GLY A 98 4.04 -1.55 3.96
CA GLY A 98 4.70 -0.36 4.46
C GLY A 98 3.92 0.91 4.16
N TRP A 99 4.61 2.05 4.24
CA TRP A 99 4.00 3.37 4.09
C TRP A 99 4.51 4.07 2.84
N VAL A 100 3.58 4.60 2.04
CA VAL A 100 3.89 5.39 0.84
C VAL A 100 3.26 6.77 0.93
N ALA A 101 3.92 7.76 0.33
CA ALA A 101 3.41 9.12 0.32
C ALA A 101 2.19 9.21 -0.61
N ARG A 102 1.05 9.61 -0.05
CA ARG A 102 -0.27 9.66 -0.71
C ARG A 102 -0.27 10.44 -2.02
N ARG A 103 0.52 11.51 -2.12
CA ARG A 103 0.61 12.37 -3.32
C ARG A 103 1.11 11.66 -4.59
N TYR A 104 1.69 10.48 -4.47
CA TYR A 104 2.18 9.68 -5.60
C TYR A 104 1.34 8.42 -5.83
N VAL A 105 0.15 8.36 -5.25
CA VAL A 105 -0.77 7.23 -5.36
C VAL A 105 -2.03 7.71 -6.06
N GLU A 106 -2.44 6.98 -7.08
CA GLU A 106 -3.66 7.21 -7.85
C GLU A 106 -4.67 6.11 -7.53
N MET A 107 -5.80 6.48 -6.93
CA MET A 107 -6.86 5.55 -6.58
C MET A 107 -7.54 5.06 -7.85
N THR A 108 -7.63 3.74 -8.04
CA THR A 108 -8.08 3.15 -9.32
C THR A 108 -9.58 2.84 -9.30
N ALA A 109 -10.14 2.55 -8.13
CA ALA A 109 -11.57 2.60 -7.79
C ALA A 109 -11.73 2.17 -6.31
N GLY A 110 -12.75 2.72 -5.65
CA GLY A 110 -13.35 2.17 -4.42
C GLY A 110 -14.76 1.68 -4.74
#